data_AF-A0A2W4RTA6-F1
#
_entry.id   AF-A0A2W4RTA6-F1
#
_cell.length_a   1.000
_cell.length_b   1.000
_cell.length_c   1.000
_cell.angle_alpha   90.00
_cell.angle_beta   90.00
_cell.angle_gamma   90.00
#
_symmetry.space_group_name_H-M   'P 1'
#
loop_
_entity.id
_entity.type
_entity.pdbx_description
1 polymer ?
#
loop_
_entity_poly.entity_id
_entity_poly.type
_entity_poly.pdbx_seq_one_letter_code
_entity_poly.pdbx_strand_id
1 'polypeptide(L)'
;MAPHDIRWLLALTGPRVQKANGFSYRTNGLDRTRLVRGAEVIVRALEGGRHLTRAELRERLVAAKLPHGGNAIAHLIIYAELEGLICSGPLRGRQGTYALLDERVPPTAPLDPDEALGELTRRYFTSHRPATIRDFTWWSGLTVAQAKRGIDIAGTALASREIDGLACWFAPAIARTARRGRPNVLLLPNFDEFLVAYRDRQWTMRPGTPAARYGLATPLPHQVLIDGVVEGAWRRRDGDDGVELTVQLWRPLDRIGRTALAAQADRLAAFLGARATMTMAGSARA
;
A
#
# COMPACT_ATOMS: atom_id res chain seq x y z
N MET A 1 0.42 -2.82 8.78
CA MET A 1 0.39 -1.74 9.79
C MET A 1 0.52 -2.37 11.17
N ALA A 2 1.27 -1.75 12.09
CA ALA A 2 1.38 -2.26 13.45
C ALA A 2 0.08 -1.98 14.24
N PRO A 3 -0.33 -2.83 15.19
CA PRO A 3 -1.59 -2.65 15.92
C PRO A 3 -1.71 -1.29 16.62
N HIS A 4 -0.63 -0.76 17.20
CA HIS A 4 -0.64 0.51 17.90
C HIS A 4 -0.82 1.73 16.97
N ASP A 5 -0.66 1.56 15.65
CA ASP A 5 -0.73 2.67 14.71
C ASP A 5 -2.13 2.91 14.12
N ILE A 6 -2.99 1.89 14.12
CA ILE A 6 -4.25 1.92 13.36
C ILE A 6 -5.17 3.07 13.75
N ARG A 7 -5.32 3.37 15.05
CA ARG A 7 -6.30 4.36 15.52
C ARG A 7 -5.89 5.78 15.14
N TRP A 8 -4.65 6.14 15.40
CA TRP A 8 -4.18 7.49 15.10
C TRP A 8 -4.07 7.72 13.58
N LEU A 9 -3.69 6.69 12.80
CA LEU A 9 -3.67 6.78 11.33
C LEU A 9 -5.07 6.95 10.75
N LEU A 10 -6.06 6.20 11.24
CA LEU A 10 -7.46 6.34 10.83
C LEU A 10 -8.02 7.72 11.22
N ALA A 11 -7.75 8.19 12.43
CA ALA A 11 -8.17 9.52 12.87
C ALA A 11 -7.58 10.63 11.97
N LEU A 12 -6.31 10.50 11.58
CA LEU A 12 -5.61 11.48 10.76
C LEU A 12 -6.03 11.47 9.28
N THR A 13 -6.23 10.29 8.70
CA THR A 13 -6.42 10.12 7.24
C THR A 13 -7.86 9.82 6.84
N GLY A 14 -8.63 9.16 7.72
CA GLY A 14 -9.98 8.68 7.47
C GLY A 14 -10.96 9.74 6.99
N PRO A 15 -11.03 10.96 7.57
CA PRO A 15 -11.96 11.99 7.14
C PRO A 15 -11.85 12.37 5.66
N ARG A 16 -10.63 12.33 5.08
CA ARG A 16 -10.43 12.64 3.66
C ARG A 16 -10.87 11.49 2.76
N VAL A 17 -10.64 10.25 3.18
CA VAL A 17 -11.11 9.07 2.46
C VAL A 17 -12.64 9.01 2.48
N GLN A 18 -13.26 9.30 3.63
CA GLN A 18 -14.73 9.44 3.76
C GLN A 18 -15.28 10.49 2.78
N LYS A 19 -14.65 11.66 2.71
CA LYS A 19 -15.04 12.71 1.76
C LYS A 19 -14.90 12.26 0.31
N ALA A 20 -13.81 11.58 -0.05
CA ALA A 20 -13.58 11.05 -1.39
C ALA A 20 -14.63 10.00 -1.80
N ASN A 21 -15.10 9.18 -0.85
CA ASN A 21 -16.14 8.18 -1.07
C ASN A 21 -17.55 8.78 -1.23
N GLY A 22 -17.74 10.08 -0.98
CA GLY A 22 -19.07 10.70 -0.92
C GLY A 22 -19.92 10.50 -2.19
N PHE A 23 -19.32 10.48 -3.38
CA PHE A 23 -20.04 10.17 -4.62
C PHE A 23 -20.55 8.73 -4.61
N SER A 24 -19.69 7.77 -4.27
CA SER A 24 -20.06 6.36 -4.19
C SER A 24 -21.09 6.08 -3.11
N TYR A 25 -21.04 6.78 -1.97
CA TYR A 25 -22.08 6.71 -0.95
C TYR A 25 -23.45 7.11 -1.53
N ARG A 26 -23.53 8.25 -2.23
CA ARG A 26 -24.79 8.70 -2.85
C ARG A 26 -25.31 7.73 -3.92
N THR A 27 -24.46 7.26 -4.84
CA THR A 27 -24.89 6.38 -5.93
C THR A 27 -25.28 4.98 -5.46
N ASN A 28 -24.83 4.55 -4.29
CA ASN A 28 -25.23 3.29 -3.65
C ASN A 28 -26.37 3.47 -2.63
N GLY A 29 -26.99 4.65 -2.58
CA GLY A 29 -28.11 4.94 -1.67
C GLY A 29 -27.72 4.92 -0.19
N LEU A 30 -26.47 5.26 0.13
CA LEU A 30 -25.93 5.34 1.48
C LEU A 30 -25.86 6.80 1.93
N ASP A 31 -26.94 7.31 2.52
CA ASP A 31 -26.89 8.55 3.29
C ASP A 31 -26.21 8.31 4.66
N ARG A 32 -25.96 9.39 5.41
CA ARG A 32 -25.32 9.31 6.72
C ARG A 32 -26.07 8.38 7.69
N THR A 33 -27.39 8.44 7.69
CA THR A 33 -28.24 7.60 8.55
C THR A 33 -28.06 6.11 8.24
N ARG A 34 -28.03 5.75 6.96
CA ARG A 34 -27.81 4.36 6.49
C ARG A 34 -26.38 3.89 6.73
N LEU A 35 -25.38 4.76 6.59
CA LEU A 35 -23.99 4.45 6.92
C LEU A 35 -23.84 4.09 8.40
N VAL A 36 -24.32 4.97 9.29
CA VAL A 36 -24.27 4.74 10.75
C VAL A 36 -25.03 3.47 11.12
N ARG A 37 -26.28 3.33 10.67
CA ARG A 37 -27.09 2.14 10.99
C ARG A 37 -26.49 0.85 10.43
N GLY A 38 -25.88 0.89 9.24
CA GLY A 38 -25.19 -0.25 8.65
C GLY A 38 -23.94 -0.64 9.41
N ALA A 39 -23.14 0.35 9.85
CA ALA A 39 -21.99 0.12 10.72
C ALA A 39 -22.41 -0.52 12.05
N GLU A 40 -23.48 -0.05 12.69
CA GLU A 40 -24.02 -0.66 13.91
C GLU A 40 -24.45 -2.12 13.71
N VAL A 41 -25.10 -2.44 12.57
CA VAL A 41 -25.49 -3.83 12.24
C VAL A 41 -24.25 -4.71 12.07
N ILE A 42 -23.22 -4.19 11.40
CA ILE A 42 -21.96 -4.90 11.23
C ILE A 42 -21.27 -5.11 12.59
N VAL A 43 -21.17 -4.07 13.42
CA VAL A 43 -20.56 -4.14 14.75
C VAL A 43 -21.25 -5.20 15.61
N ARG A 44 -22.59 -5.12 15.74
CA ARG A 44 -23.36 -6.12 16.48
C ARG A 44 -23.17 -7.54 15.95
N ALA A 45 -23.01 -7.70 14.63
CA ALA A 45 -22.76 -9.02 14.06
C ALA A 45 -21.38 -9.60 14.43
N LEU A 46 -20.41 -8.76 14.76
CA LEU A 46 -19.02 -9.14 15.05
C LEU A 46 -18.69 -9.23 16.56
N GLU A 47 -19.54 -8.68 17.44
CA GLU A 47 -19.35 -8.75 18.90
C GLU A 47 -19.08 -10.16 19.44
N GLY A 48 -18.30 -10.26 20.52
CA GLY A 48 -18.02 -11.53 21.20
C GLY A 48 -16.97 -12.37 20.48
N GLY A 49 -16.00 -11.74 19.81
CA GLY A 49 -14.90 -12.43 19.13
C GLY A 49 -15.31 -13.08 17.81
N ARG A 50 -16.42 -12.66 17.20
CA ARG A 50 -16.91 -13.27 15.96
C ARG A 50 -16.19 -12.72 14.74
N HIS A 51 -15.87 -13.62 13.81
CA HIS A 51 -15.22 -13.29 12.55
C HIS A 51 -16.10 -13.68 11.36
N LEU A 52 -16.64 -12.69 10.65
CA LEU A 52 -17.60 -12.91 9.57
C LEU A 52 -17.03 -12.53 8.21
N THR A 53 -17.36 -13.32 7.20
CA THR A 53 -17.11 -13.02 5.79
C THR A 53 -17.99 -11.88 5.31
N ARG A 54 -17.63 -11.26 4.18
CA ARG A 54 -18.49 -10.26 3.51
C ARG A 54 -19.89 -10.81 3.20
N ALA A 55 -19.99 -12.10 2.84
CA ALA A 55 -21.26 -12.73 2.52
C ALA A 55 -22.18 -12.82 3.75
N GLU A 56 -21.64 -13.23 4.90
CA GLU A 56 -22.37 -13.31 6.17
C GLU A 56 -22.78 -11.91 6.66
N LEU A 57 -21.91 -10.89 6.54
CA LEU A 57 -22.28 -9.50 6.83
C LEU A 57 -23.42 -9.01 5.91
N ARG A 58 -23.42 -9.42 4.63
CA ARG A 58 -24.51 -9.11 3.70
C ARG A 58 -25.85 -9.62 4.21
N GLU A 59 -25.90 -10.84 4.73
CA GLU A 59 -27.13 -11.43 5.27
C GLU A 59 -27.69 -10.62 6.44
N ARG A 60 -26.81 -10.10 7.31
CA ARG A 60 -27.21 -9.21 8.41
C ARG A 60 -27.81 -7.89 7.91
N LEU A 61 -27.21 -7.30 6.86
CA LEU A 61 -27.72 -6.09 6.23
C LEU A 61 -29.05 -6.30 5.51
N VAL A 62 -29.24 -7.47 4.86
CA VAL A 62 -30.51 -7.88 4.24
C VAL A 62 -31.61 -7.95 5.30
N ALA A 63 -31.36 -8.65 6.41
CA ALA A 63 -32.32 -8.78 7.51
C ALA A 63 -32.69 -7.42 8.12
N ALA A 64 -31.73 -6.49 8.17
CA ALA A 64 -31.93 -5.11 8.63
C ALA A 64 -32.60 -4.18 7.61
N LYS A 65 -32.94 -4.69 6.41
CA LYS A 65 -33.50 -3.92 5.28
C LYS A 65 -32.63 -2.73 4.87
N LEU A 66 -31.31 -2.91 4.89
CA LEU A 66 -30.32 -1.90 4.49
C LEU A 66 -29.76 -2.18 3.08
N PRO A 67 -29.18 -1.17 2.40
CA PRO A 67 -28.48 -1.38 1.14
C PRO A 67 -27.35 -2.41 1.27
N HIS A 68 -27.38 -3.44 0.42
CA HIS A 68 -26.49 -4.61 0.54
C HIS A 68 -26.02 -5.16 -0.83
N GLY A 69 -26.60 -4.66 -1.93
CA GLY A 69 -26.26 -5.06 -3.30
C GLY A 69 -25.15 -4.21 -3.91
N GLY A 70 -24.56 -4.71 -5.00
CA GLY A 70 -23.49 -4.01 -5.74
C GLY A 70 -22.34 -3.57 -4.84
N ASN A 71 -21.97 -2.28 -4.93
CA ASN A 71 -20.90 -1.69 -4.14
C ASN A 71 -21.36 -1.18 -2.77
N ALA A 72 -22.66 -1.24 -2.44
CA ALA A 72 -23.18 -0.71 -1.17
C ALA A 72 -22.55 -1.40 0.04
N ILE A 73 -22.45 -2.74 0.02
CA ILE A 73 -21.80 -3.48 1.11
C ILE A 73 -20.31 -3.14 1.24
N ALA A 74 -19.61 -2.98 0.11
CA ALA A 74 -18.20 -2.61 0.13
C ALA A 74 -18.01 -1.23 0.78
N HIS A 75 -18.86 -0.27 0.43
CA HIS A 75 -18.82 1.07 1.01
C HIS A 75 -19.27 1.15 2.47
N LEU A 76 -20.17 0.29 2.92
CA LEU A 76 -20.51 0.14 4.35
C LEU A 76 -19.34 -0.42 5.16
N ILE A 77 -18.65 -1.43 4.63
CA ILE A 77 -17.44 -1.99 5.25
C ILE A 77 -16.34 -0.93 5.31
N ILE A 78 -16.04 -0.26 4.18
CA ILE A 78 -15.05 0.83 4.14
C ILE A 78 -15.41 1.91 5.14
N TYR A 79 -16.68 2.31 5.24
CA TYR A 79 -17.11 3.28 6.24
C TYR A 79 -16.81 2.79 7.67
N ALA A 80 -17.19 1.56 8.02
CA ALA A 80 -16.94 1.00 9.35
C ALA A 80 -15.44 0.85 9.68
N GLU A 81 -14.59 0.53 8.68
CA GLU A 81 -13.14 0.50 8.82
C GLU A 81 -12.56 1.91 9.04
N LEU A 82 -13.04 2.91 8.30
CA LEU A 82 -12.59 4.31 8.42
C LEU A 82 -13.02 4.96 9.74
N GLU A 83 -14.15 4.55 10.30
CA GLU A 83 -14.59 4.93 11.66
C GLU A 83 -13.84 4.15 12.76
N GLY A 84 -12.94 3.23 12.41
CA GLY A 84 -12.18 2.44 13.38
C GLY A 84 -13.02 1.43 14.16
N LEU A 85 -14.18 1.02 13.63
CA LEU A 85 -15.08 0.08 14.31
C LEU A 85 -14.67 -1.38 14.04
N ILE A 86 -14.24 -1.65 12.82
CA ILE A 86 -13.87 -3.00 12.37
C ILE A 86 -12.49 -3.01 11.73
N CYS A 87 -11.90 -4.20 11.63
CA CYS A 87 -10.70 -4.47 10.86
C CYS A 87 -10.79 -5.85 10.19
N SER A 88 -9.78 -6.20 9.40
CA SER A 88 -9.67 -7.57 8.87
C SER A 88 -9.61 -8.57 10.01
N GLY A 89 -10.33 -9.69 9.91
CA GLY A 89 -10.22 -10.86 10.77
C GLY A 89 -9.24 -11.91 10.20
N PRO A 90 -9.06 -13.07 10.86
CA PRO A 90 -8.29 -14.18 10.31
C PRO A 90 -8.95 -14.74 9.05
N LEU A 91 -8.15 -15.29 8.14
CA LEU A 91 -8.68 -15.95 6.95
C LEU A 91 -9.50 -17.19 7.34
N ARG A 92 -10.64 -17.37 6.68
CA ARG A 92 -11.39 -18.64 6.67
C ARG A 92 -11.09 -19.34 5.36
N GLY A 93 -10.11 -20.24 5.35
CA GLY A 93 -9.54 -20.77 4.12
C GLY A 93 -8.87 -19.66 3.30
N ARG A 94 -9.37 -19.41 2.09
CA ARG A 94 -8.92 -18.30 1.22
C ARG A 94 -9.77 -17.03 1.36
N GLN A 95 -10.79 -17.03 2.20
CA GLN A 95 -11.72 -15.91 2.34
C GLN A 95 -11.31 -14.98 3.48
N GLY A 96 -11.29 -13.68 3.19
CA GLY A 96 -11.16 -12.63 4.21
C GLY A 96 -12.39 -12.57 5.10
N THR A 97 -12.16 -12.39 6.39
CA THR A 97 -13.21 -12.07 7.37
C THR A 97 -13.00 -10.67 7.94
N TYR A 98 -13.98 -10.19 8.69
CA TYR A 98 -13.95 -8.94 9.42
C TYR A 98 -14.16 -9.24 10.91
N ALA A 99 -13.60 -8.39 11.77
CA ALA A 99 -13.66 -8.50 13.22
C ALA A 99 -13.79 -7.10 13.83
N LEU A 100 -14.26 -7.00 15.07
CA LEU A 100 -14.23 -5.73 15.80
C LEU A 100 -12.78 -5.30 16.04
N LEU A 101 -12.50 -4.01 15.84
CA LEU A 101 -11.16 -3.49 16.05
C LEU A 101 -10.76 -3.56 17.54
N ASP A 102 -11.68 -3.28 18.45
CA ASP A 102 -11.44 -3.30 19.91
C ASP A 102 -11.15 -4.71 20.45
N GLU A 103 -11.66 -5.76 19.81
CA GLU A 103 -11.41 -7.15 20.23
C GLU A 103 -10.08 -7.70 19.68
N ARG A 104 -9.52 -7.06 18.64
CA ARG A 104 -8.28 -7.49 17.98
C ARG A 104 -7.06 -6.66 18.32
N VAL A 105 -7.26 -5.40 18.67
CA VAL A 105 -6.19 -4.43 18.88
C VAL A 105 -6.40 -3.78 20.24
N PRO A 106 -5.44 -3.93 21.18
CA PRO A 106 -5.51 -3.27 22.47
C PRO A 106 -5.75 -1.76 22.32
N PRO A 107 -6.52 -1.14 23.23
CA PRO A 107 -6.73 0.29 23.20
C PRO A 107 -5.39 1.03 23.34
N THR A 108 -5.21 2.06 22.54
CA THR A 108 -4.06 2.98 22.63
C THR A 108 -4.55 4.36 23.00
N ALA A 109 -3.71 5.12 23.72
CA ALA A 109 -3.99 6.51 23.98
C ALA A 109 -4.12 7.27 22.64
N PRO A 110 -5.13 8.13 22.48
CA PRO A 110 -5.23 8.96 21.29
C PRO A 110 -4.03 9.90 21.22
N LEU A 111 -3.48 10.08 20.03
CA LEU A 111 -2.49 11.12 19.77
C LEU A 111 -3.19 12.45 19.55
N ASP A 112 -2.55 13.53 19.98
CA ASP A 112 -2.94 14.87 19.55
C ASP A 112 -2.86 14.97 18.01
N PRO A 113 -3.76 15.70 17.33
CA PRO A 113 -3.73 15.82 15.88
C PRO A 113 -2.39 16.28 15.29
N ASP A 114 -1.69 17.23 15.93
CA ASP A 114 -0.38 17.69 15.49
C ASP A 114 0.70 16.64 15.78
N GLU A 115 0.61 15.91 16.89
CA GLU A 115 1.50 14.79 17.20
C GLU A 115 1.39 13.68 16.15
N ALA A 116 0.16 13.26 15.81
CA ALA A 116 -0.11 12.28 14.75
C ALA A 116 0.43 12.74 13.38
N LEU A 117 0.21 14.01 13.05
CA LEU A 117 0.68 14.59 11.79
C LEU A 117 2.21 14.65 11.71
N GLY A 118 2.86 15.09 12.79
CA GLY A 118 4.33 15.12 12.89
C GLY A 118 4.93 13.73 12.79
N GLU A 119 4.34 12.74 13.46
CA GLU A 119 4.83 11.36 13.44
C GLU A 119 4.68 10.71 12.05
N LEU A 120 3.54 10.88 11.37
CA LEU A 120 3.37 10.40 10.00
C LEU A 120 4.40 11.04 9.05
N THR A 121 4.58 12.35 9.18
CA THR A 121 5.51 13.12 8.34
C THR A 121 6.94 12.63 8.53
N ARG A 122 7.39 12.49 9.78
CA ARG A 122 8.72 11.99 10.11
C ARG A 122 8.94 10.58 9.59
N ARG A 123 7.98 9.67 9.80
CA ARG A 123 8.06 8.29 9.30
C ARG A 123 8.18 8.25 7.79
N TYR A 124 7.32 9.01 7.07
CA TYR A 124 7.34 9.07 5.62
C TYR A 124 8.70 9.53 5.09
N PHE A 125 9.22 10.67 5.54
CA PHE A 125 10.52 11.19 5.07
C PHE A 125 11.73 10.44 5.64
N THR A 126 11.53 9.49 6.55
CA THR A 126 12.57 8.55 6.99
C THR A 126 12.71 7.38 6.03
N SER A 127 11.59 6.79 5.60
CA SER A 127 11.57 5.62 4.71
C SER A 127 11.55 5.97 3.22
N HIS A 128 10.90 7.06 2.84
CA HIS A 128 10.70 7.52 1.46
C HIS A 128 11.52 8.78 1.22
N ARG A 129 12.84 8.63 1.26
CA ARG A 129 13.78 9.74 1.07
C ARG A 129 14.62 9.57 -0.19
N PRO A 130 15.02 10.70 -0.81
CA PRO A 130 14.45 12.04 -0.65
C PRO A 130 13.08 12.13 -1.34
N ALA A 131 12.12 12.88 -0.79
CA ALA A 131 10.77 13.02 -1.37
C ALA A 131 10.24 14.46 -1.30
N THR A 132 9.31 14.80 -2.19
CA THR A 132 8.68 16.13 -2.21
C THR A 132 7.40 16.16 -1.36
N ILE A 133 6.89 17.37 -1.08
CA ILE A 133 5.55 17.54 -0.51
C ILE A 133 4.47 16.93 -1.42
N ARG A 134 4.67 16.98 -2.75
CA ARG A 134 3.75 16.40 -3.73
C ARG A 134 3.67 14.88 -3.59
N ASP A 135 4.80 14.23 -3.32
CA ASP A 135 4.85 12.79 -3.06
C ASP A 135 4.15 12.46 -1.72
N PHE A 136 4.44 13.23 -0.67
CA PHE A 136 3.82 12.99 0.63
C PHE A 136 2.29 13.16 0.62
N THR A 137 1.78 14.22 -0.03
CA THR A 137 0.34 14.46 -0.16
C THR A 137 -0.35 13.40 -1.02
N TRP A 138 0.32 12.90 -2.06
CA TRP A 138 -0.15 11.79 -2.89
C TRP A 138 -0.28 10.50 -2.07
N TRP A 139 0.75 10.16 -1.31
CA TRP A 139 0.81 8.92 -0.53
C TRP A 139 -0.12 8.94 0.68
N SER A 140 -0.09 10.01 1.48
CA SER A 140 -0.89 10.13 2.71
C SER A 140 -2.36 10.50 2.46
N GLY A 141 -2.66 11.05 1.28
CA GLY A 141 -3.96 11.66 0.97
C GLY A 141 -4.21 12.98 1.70
N LEU A 142 -3.28 13.49 2.51
CA LEU A 142 -3.42 14.75 3.25
C LEU A 142 -3.41 15.98 2.33
N THR A 143 -3.92 17.10 2.84
CA THR A 143 -3.81 18.39 2.13
C THR A 143 -2.37 18.90 2.11
N VAL A 144 -2.06 19.77 1.15
CA VAL A 144 -0.79 20.51 1.13
C VAL A 144 -0.57 21.32 2.41
N ALA A 145 -1.64 21.89 2.99
CA ALA A 145 -1.55 22.64 4.24
C ALA A 145 -1.14 21.73 5.42
N GLN A 146 -1.77 20.56 5.54
CA GLN A 146 -1.38 19.56 6.55
C GLN A 146 0.05 19.05 6.31
N ALA A 147 0.45 18.78 5.07
CA ALA A 147 1.80 18.34 4.76
C ALA A 147 2.86 19.38 5.15
N LYS A 148 2.62 20.67 4.86
CA LYS A 148 3.51 21.77 5.29
C LYS A 148 3.57 21.85 6.82
N ARG A 149 2.41 21.84 7.49
CA ARG A 149 2.33 21.85 8.95
C ARG A 149 3.09 20.67 9.58
N GLY A 150 2.99 19.47 9.02
CA GLY A 150 3.71 18.30 9.49
C GLY A 150 5.23 18.45 9.37
N ILE A 151 5.71 19.10 8.29
CA ILE A 151 7.13 19.41 8.12
C ILE A 151 7.57 20.45 9.17
N ASP A 152 6.76 21.49 9.40
CA ASP A 152 7.04 22.51 10.42
C ASP A 152 7.14 21.88 11.83
N ILE A 153 6.22 20.96 12.15
CA ILE A 153 6.22 20.20 13.42
C ILE A 153 7.46 19.32 13.54
N ALA A 154 7.85 18.64 12.46
CA ALA A 154 9.03 17.78 12.45
C ALA A 154 10.33 18.58 12.63
N GLY A 155 10.35 19.86 12.23
CA GLY A 155 11.45 20.79 12.48
C GLY A 155 12.80 20.21 12.07
N THR A 156 13.77 20.25 12.99
CA THR A 156 15.15 19.78 12.75
C THR A 156 15.28 18.26 12.57
N ALA A 157 14.21 17.48 12.79
CA ALA A 157 14.22 16.05 12.47
C ALA A 157 14.28 15.80 10.95
N LEU A 158 13.95 16.81 10.13
CA LEU A 158 14.04 16.77 8.67
C LEU A 158 15.01 17.82 8.15
N ALA A 159 15.75 17.44 7.12
CA ALA A 159 16.50 18.36 6.29
C ALA A 159 15.87 18.43 4.89
N SER A 160 16.17 19.50 4.16
CA SER A 160 15.78 19.65 2.77
C SER A 160 16.97 19.99 1.89
N ARG A 161 16.88 19.62 0.62
CA ARG A 161 17.79 20.07 -0.44
C ARG A 161 17.05 20.13 -1.76
N GLU A 162 17.54 20.97 -2.67
CA GLU A 162 17.03 21.00 -4.04
C GLU A 162 17.63 19.83 -4.84
N ILE A 163 16.78 19.11 -5.56
CA ILE A 163 17.14 18.04 -6.50
C ILE A 163 16.33 18.28 -7.76
N ASP A 164 16.99 18.50 -8.90
CA ASP A 164 16.34 18.75 -10.20
C ASP A 164 15.27 19.85 -10.14
N GLY A 165 15.55 20.94 -9.40
CA GLY A 165 14.63 22.08 -9.22
C GLY A 165 13.48 21.83 -8.24
N LEU A 166 13.47 20.70 -7.52
CA LEU A 166 12.43 20.35 -6.56
C LEU A 166 12.98 20.33 -5.13
N ALA A 167 12.25 20.96 -4.22
CA ALA A 167 12.54 20.90 -2.79
C ALA A 167 12.20 19.51 -2.24
N CYS A 168 13.23 18.73 -1.94
CA CYS A 168 13.10 17.37 -1.44
C CYS A 168 13.52 17.30 0.03
N TRP A 169 12.69 16.63 0.83
CA TRP A 169 12.85 16.45 2.27
C TRP A 169 13.30 15.04 2.59
N PHE A 170 14.04 14.91 3.68
CA PHE A 170 14.55 13.63 4.18
C PHE A 170 14.92 13.73 5.66
N ALA A 171 14.67 12.67 6.42
CA ALA A 171 15.32 12.53 7.72
C ALA A 171 16.82 12.28 7.51
N PRO A 172 17.71 13.00 8.21
CA PRO A 172 19.15 12.77 8.14
C PRO A 172 19.50 11.30 8.35
N ALA A 173 20.23 10.72 7.40
CA ALA A 173 20.61 9.32 7.42
C ALA A 173 21.94 9.12 8.13
N ILE A 174 22.07 8.04 8.89
CA ILE A 174 23.38 7.40 9.04
C ILE A 174 23.74 6.84 7.65
N ALA A 175 24.85 7.29 7.09
CA ALA A 175 25.32 6.83 5.79
C ALA A 175 25.47 5.30 5.81
N ARG A 176 24.63 4.59 5.06
CA ARG A 176 24.80 3.16 4.81
C ARG A 176 25.75 3.02 3.63
N THR A 177 26.87 2.35 3.83
CA THR A 177 27.79 2.00 2.75
C THR A 177 27.07 1.09 1.76
N ALA A 178 26.87 1.57 0.53
CA ALA A 178 26.41 0.71 -0.56
C ALA A 178 27.40 -0.45 -0.74
N ARG A 179 26.89 -1.68 -0.87
CA ARG A 179 27.73 -2.86 -1.06
C ARG A 179 28.35 -2.78 -2.46
N ARG A 180 29.62 -2.37 -2.53
CA ARG A 180 30.33 -2.24 -3.82
C ARG A 180 30.49 -3.62 -4.48
N GLY A 181 30.35 -3.67 -5.80
CA GLY A 181 30.75 -4.82 -6.62
C GLY A 181 29.67 -5.86 -6.98
N ARG A 182 28.40 -5.69 -6.58
CA ARG A 182 27.27 -6.49 -7.11
C ARG A 182 26.01 -5.62 -7.27
N PRO A 183 25.27 -5.74 -8.38
CA PRO A 183 24.02 -5.02 -8.56
C PRO A 183 22.99 -5.48 -7.53
N ASN A 184 22.25 -4.52 -6.98
CA ASN A 184 21.09 -4.79 -6.13
C ASN A 184 19.87 -5.07 -7.02
N VAL A 185 19.63 -6.35 -7.29
CA VAL A 185 18.44 -6.80 -8.03
C VAL A 185 17.30 -7.07 -7.05
N LEU A 186 16.08 -6.62 -7.34
CA LEU A 186 14.86 -6.90 -6.56
C LEU A 186 13.70 -7.31 -7.47
N LEU A 187 12.90 -8.28 -7.02
CA LEU A 187 11.62 -8.64 -7.62
C LEU A 187 10.51 -8.03 -6.76
N LEU A 188 10.03 -6.85 -7.14
CA LEU A 188 9.02 -6.12 -6.36
C LEU A 188 7.61 -6.43 -6.88
N PRO A 189 6.65 -6.76 -5.99
CA PRO A 189 5.26 -6.94 -6.39
C PRO A 189 4.66 -5.62 -6.90
N ASN A 190 3.48 -5.73 -7.50
CA ASN A 190 2.71 -4.55 -7.84
C ASN A 190 2.25 -3.90 -6.54
N PHE A 191 2.28 -2.57 -6.52
CA PHE A 191 2.00 -1.77 -5.33
C PHE A 191 3.05 -1.81 -4.21
N ASP A 192 4.27 -2.28 -4.49
CA ASP A 192 5.38 -2.13 -3.55
C ASP A 192 5.61 -0.64 -3.22
N GLU A 193 5.79 -0.33 -1.93
CA GLU A 193 5.94 1.04 -1.41
C GLU A 193 7.09 1.80 -2.09
N PHE A 194 8.16 1.11 -2.50
CA PHE A 194 9.25 1.74 -3.24
C PHE A 194 8.77 2.49 -4.49
N LEU A 195 7.69 2.01 -5.11
CA LEU A 195 7.14 2.54 -6.36
C LEU A 195 5.90 3.41 -6.15
N VAL A 196 5.03 3.06 -5.19
CA VAL A 196 3.73 3.73 -5.05
C VAL A 196 3.74 4.92 -4.09
N ALA A 197 4.76 5.04 -3.26
CA ALA A 197 4.91 6.15 -2.32
C ALA A 197 5.28 7.48 -2.96
N TYR A 198 5.64 7.47 -4.25
CA TYR A 198 5.96 8.67 -5.01
C TYR A 198 4.87 8.98 -6.02
N ARG A 199 4.53 10.27 -6.14
CA ARG A 199 3.55 10.72 -7.12
C ARG A 199 4.11 10.57 -8.52
N ASP A 200 5.36 11.00 -8.68
CA ASP A 200 6.10 10.83 -9.91
C ASP A 200 6.90 9.53 -9.84
N ARG A 201 6.62 8.60 -10.76
CA ARG A 201 7.34 7.33 -10.81
C ARG A 201 8.58 7.41 -11.70
N GLN A 202 8.80 8.53 -12.40
CA GLN A 202 9.94 8.68 -13.29
C GLN A 202 11.27 8.66 -12.55
N TRP A 203 11.30 8.95 -11.24
CA TRP A 203 12.50 8.83 -10.40
C TRP A 203 13.14 7.45 -10.42
N THR A 204 12.35 6.39 -10.63
CA THR A 204 12.82 5.02 -10.68
C THR A 204 12.97 4.50 -12.12
N MET A 205 12.81 5.37 -13.12
CA MET A 205 12.85 5.01 -14.52
C MET A 205 14.07 5.62 -15.19
N ARG A 206 14.58 4.96 -16.23
CA ARG A 206 15.56 5.61 -17.11
C ARG A 206 14.87 6.72 -17.90
N PRO A 207 15.54 7.86 -18.17
CA PRO A 207 15.06 8.87 -19.09
C PRO A 207 14.65 8.27 -20.43
N GLY A 208 13.50 8.70 -20.95
CA GLY A 208 12.93 8.18 -22.21
C GLY A 208 12.25 6.82 -22.10
N THR A 209 12.10 6.23 -20.91
CA THR A 209 11.29 5.00 -20.78
C THR A 209 9.82 5.31 -21.10
N PRO A 210 9.13 4.53 -21.96
CA PRO A 210 7.71 4.75 -22.27
C PRO A 210 6.82 4.53 -21.04
N ALA A 211 5.81 5.39 -20.84
CA ALA A 211 4.83 5.27 -19.74
C ALA A 211 4.09 3.91 -19.73
N ALA A 212 3.92 3.28 -20.90
CA ALA A 212 3.36 1.93 -21.02
C ALA A 212 4.17 0.84 -20.30
N ARG A 213 5.42 1.13 -19.86
CA ARG A 213 6.25 0.22 -19.06
C ARG A 213 6.15 0.46 -17.56
N TYR A 214 5.56 1.58 -17.13
CA TYR A 214 5.40 1.94 -15.71
C TYR A 214 4.04 2.62 -15.48
N GLY A 215 3.08 1.87 -14.95
CA GLY A 215 1.74 2.37 -14.70
C GLY A 215 0.79 1.27 -14.24
N LEU A 216 -0.44 1.63 -13.86
CA LEU A 216 -1.44 0.65 -13.41
C LEU A 216 -2.00 -0.21 -14.56
N ALA A 217 -1.74 0.17 -15.81
CA ALA A 217 -2.22 -0.51 -17.02
C ALA A 217 -1.15 -1.42 -17.68
N THR A 218 -0.06 -1.76 -16.98
CA THR A 218 1.02 -2.59 -17.57
C THR A 218 0.65 -4.09 -17.61
N PRO A 219 0.99 -4.84 -18.69
CA PRO A 219 0.64 -6.26 -18.83
C PRO A 219 1.29 -7.18 -17.79
N LEU A 220 2.50 -6.83 -17.35
CA LEU A 220 3.19 -7.43 -16.22
C LEU A 220 3.10 -6.44 -15.05
N PRO A 221 2.40 -6.77 -13.96
CA PRO A 221 2.10 -5.79 -12.92
C PRO A 221 3.28 -5.61 -11.94
N HIS A 222 4.15 -6.61 -11.82
CA HIS A 222 5.30 -6.58 -10.91
C HIS A 222 6.56 -6.09 -11.61
N GLN A 223 7.50 -5.52 -10.85
CA GLN A 223 8.65 -4.81 -11.38
C GLN A 223 9.97 -5.47 -10.98
N VAL A 224 10.92 -5.51 -11.92
CA VAL A 224 12.30 -5.89 -11.65
C VAL A 224 13.10 -4.61 -11.48
N LEU A 225 13.70 -4.44 -10.30
CA LEU A 225 14.58 -3.31 -10.01
C LEU A 225 16.03 -3.73 -10.01
N ILE A 226 16.89 -2.86 -10.52
CA ILE A 226 18.34 -3.02 -10.51
C ILE A 226 18.92 -1.68 -10.06
N ASP A 227 19.58 -1.69 -8.91
CA ASP A 227 20.18 -0.49 -8.30
C ASP A 227 19.19 0.68 -8.17
N GLY A 228 17.93 0.37 -7.84
CA GLY A 228 16.85 1.34 -7.65
C GLY A 228 16.13 1.78 -8.93
N VAL A 229 16.58 1.31 -10.10
CA VAL A 229 15.97 1.61 -11.40
C VAL A 229 15.14 0.41 -11.85
N VAL A 230 13.91 0.65 -12.29
CA VAL A 230 13.11 -0.39 -12.93
C VAL A 230 13.76 -0.74 -14.27
N GLU A 231 13.98 -2.03 -14.51
CA GLU A 231 14.68 -2.54 -15.71
C GLU A 231 13.92 -3.68 -16.39
N GLY A 232 12.74 -3.99 -15.87
CA GLY A 232 11.94 -5.09 -16.37
C GLY A 232 10.69 -5.26 -15.54
N ALA A 233 9.92 -6.25 -15.93
CA ALA A 233 8.71 -6.63 -15.25
C ALA A 233 8.66 -8.14 -15.08
N TRP A 234 7.86 -8.61 -14.14
CA TRP A 234 7.68 -10.03 -13.91
C TRP A 234 6.23 -10.36 -13.55
N ARG A 235 5.91 -11.65 -13.65
CA ARG A 235 4.66 -12.20 -13.11
C ARG A 235 4.95 -13.54 -12.46
N ARG A 236 4.09 -13.90 -11.52
CA ARG A 236 4.03 -15.21 -10.91
C ARG A 236 2.79 -15.94 -11.38
N ARG A 237 2.91 -17.25 -11.55
CA ARG A 237 1.80 -18.19 -11.58
C ARG A 237 2.08 -19.31 -10.58
N ASP A 238 1.03 -19.78 -9.93
CA ASP A 238 1.11 -21.02 -9.15
C ASP A 238 0.93 -22.18 -10.14
N GLY A 239 1.90 -23.10 -10.15
CA GLY A 239 1.87 -24.33 -10.94
C GLY A 239 1.79 -25.56 -10.05
N ASP A 240 1.73 -26.74 -10.65
CA ASP A 240 1.54 -28.01 -9.93
C ASP A 240 2.75 -28.35 -9.01
N ASP A 241 3.96 -28.01 -9.45
CA ASP A 241 5.24 -28.34 -8.77
C ASP A 241 5.89 -27.15 -8.01
N GLY A 242 5.21 -26.01 -7.92
CA GLY A 242 5.72 -24.81 -7.26
C GLY A 242 5.25 -23.51 -7.91
N VAL A 243 6.12 -22.50 -7.91
CA VAL A 243 5.84 -21.18 -8.49
C VAL A 243 6.62 -20.96 -9.77
N GLU A 244 5.92 -20.53 -10.81
CA GLU A 244 6.51 -20.17 -12.10
C GLU A 244 6.65 -18.66 -12.19
N LEU A 245 7.90 -18.21 -12.37
CA LEU A 245 8.22 -16.80 -12.59
C LEU A 245 8.50 -16.58 -14.08
N THR A 246 7.78 -15.66 -14.69
CA THR A 246 8.13 -15.13 -16.01
C THR A 246 8.73 -13.75 -15.80
N VAL A 247 9.97 -13.55 -16.24
CA VAL A 247 10.70 -12.28 -16.14
C VAL A 247 10.95 -11.72 -17.53
N GLN A 248 10.62 -10.46 -17.74
CA GLN A 248 10.92 -9.72 -18.96
C GLN A 248 11.81 -8.54 -18.62
N LEU A 249 13.01 -8.49 -19.20
CA LEU A 249 13.92 -7.37 -19.04
C LEU A 249 13.89 -6.46 -20.26
N TRP A 250 14.08 -5.17 -20.03
CA TRP A 250 14.19 -4.17 -21.10
C TRP A 250 15.60 -4.14 -21.70
N ARG A 251 16.59 -4.64 -20.95
CA ARG A 251 17.99 -4.75 -21.36
C ARG A 251 18.58 -6.09 -20.89
N PRO A 252 19.52 -6.68 -21.64
CA PRO A 252 20.22 -7.88 -21.18
C PRO A 252 21.02 -7.62 -19.91
N LEU A 253 21.05 -8.60 -19.00
CA LEU A 253 21.97 -8.60 -17.85
C LEU A 253 23.29 -9.26 -18.21
N ASP A 254 24.36 -8.85 -17.53
CA ASP A 254 25.62 -9.59 -17.53
C ASP A 254 25.52 -10.86 -16.67
N ARG A 255 26.64 -11.58 -16.53
CA ARG A 255 26.67 -12.81 -15.72
C ARG A 255 26.33 -12.53 -14.26
N ILE A 256 26.84 -11.44 -13.70
CA ILE A 256 26.66 -11.09 -12.28
C ILE A 256 25.20 -10.72 -12.00
N GLY A 257 24.58 -9.92 -12.86
CA GLY A 257 23.18 -9.54 -12.79
C GLY A 257 22.24 -10.74 -12.92
N ARG A 258 22.53 -11.69 -13.83
CA ARG A 258 21.76 -12.95 -13.93
C ARG A 258 21.84 -13.77 -12.64
N THR A 259 23.01 -13.89 -12.04
CA THR A 259 23.17 -14.58 -10.74
C THR A 259 22.41 -13.87 -9.62
N ALA A 260 22.44 -12.53 -9.60
CA ALA A 260 21.70 -11.76 -8.60
C ALA A 260 20.17 -11.89 -8.77
N LEU A 261 19.68 -11.91 -10.02
CA LEU A 261 18.27 -12.14 -10.32
C LEU A 261 17.82 -13.54 -9.89
N ALA A 262 18.59 -14.58 -10.21
CA ALA A 262 18.32 -15.96 -9.77
C ALA A 262 18.23 -16.05 -8.24
N ALA A 263 19.17 -15.41 -7.51
CA ALA A 263 19.14 -15.38 -6.06
C ALA A 263 17.88 -14.70 -5.47
N GLN A 264 17.27 -13.74 -6.18
CA GLN A 264 15.99 -13.16 -5.76
C GLN A 264 14.80 -14.09 -6.03
N ALA A 265 14.83 -14.83 -7.14
CA ALA A 265 13.85 -15.89 -7.40
C ALA A 265 13.90 -16.96 -6.30
N ASP A 266 15.10 -17.39 -5.89
CA ASP A 266 15.29 -18.37 -4.82
C ASP A 266 14.77 -17.85 -3.47
N ARG A 267 15.03 -16.58 -3.14
CA ARG A 267 14.50 -15.94 -1.92
C ARG A 267 12.97 -15.89 -1.93
N LEU A 268 12.37 -15.54 -3.07
CA LEU A 268 10.92 -15.53 -3.21
C LEU A 268 10.35 -16.95 -3.04
N ALA A 269 10.99 -17.97 -3.63
CA ALA A 269 10.60 -19.37 -3.47
C ALA A 269 10.64 -19.80 -2.00
N ALA A 270 11.74 -19.50 -1.30
CA ALA A 270 11.91 -19.80 0.11
C ALA A 270 10.86 -19.10 0.98
N PHE A 271 10.58 -17.82 0.72
CA PHE A 271 9.52 -17.07 1.42
C PHE A 271 8.13 -17.73 1.24
N LEU A 272 7.86 -18.26 0.05
CA LEU A 272 6.60 -18.93 -0.27
C LEU A 272 6.55 -20.39 0.17
N GLY A 273 7.65 -20.94 0.70
CA GLY A 273 7.76 -22.37 1.02
C GLY A 273 7.61 -23.28 -0.19
N ALA A 274 8.02 -22.82 -1.39
CA ALA A 274 7.84 -23.53 -2.65
C ALA A 274 9.13 -23.56 -3.48
N ARG A 275 9.21 -24.46 -4.46
CA ARG A 275 10.24 -24.39 -5.52
C ARG A 275 9.85 -23.33 -6.53
N ALA A 276 10.82 -22.60 -7.08
CA ALA A 276 10.59 -21.63 -8.15
C ALA A 276 11.29 -22.07 -9.43
N THR A 277 10.58 -21.98 -10.56
CA THR A 277 11.19 -22.00 -11.89
C THR A 277 11.11 -20.60 -12.48
N MET A 278 12.20 -20.14 -13.10
CA MET A 278 12.25 -18.82 -13.71
C MET A 278 12.49 -18.93 -15.21
N THR A 279 11.63 -18.27 -15.99
CA THR A 279 11.71 -18.19 -17.45
C THR A 279 11.89 -16.74 -17.89
N MET A 280 12.76 -16.53 -18.88
CA MET A 280 12.95 -15.20 -19.48
C MET A 280 12.00 -15.05 -20.67
N ALA A 281 11.08 -14.09 -20.60
CA ALA A 281 10.31 -13.67 -21.75
C ALA A 281 11.20 -12.87 -22.72
N GLY A 282 11.00 -13.06 -24.03
CA GLY A 282 11.65 -12.23 -25.04
C GLY A 282 11.34 -10.75 -24.83
N SER A 283 12.28 -9.85 -25.15
CA SER A 283 12.04 -8.42 -25.00
C SER A 283 10.84 -8.01 -25.87
N ALA A 284 9.76 -7.49 -25.27
CA ALA A 284 8.75 -6.80 -26.06
C ALA A 284 9.46 -5.72 -26.88
N ARG A 285 9.42 -5.85 -28.20
CA ARG A 285 9.79 -4.76 -29.10
C ARG A 285 8.93 -3.56 -28.70
N ALA A 286 9.59 -2.40 -28.59
CA ALA A 286 8.97 -1.14 -28.21
C ALA A 286 7.82 -0.78 -29.15
#